data_AF-A0A2V9T3D8-F1
#
_entry.id   AF-A0A2V9T3D8-F1
#
_cell.length_a   1.000
_cell.length_b   1.000
_cell.length_c   1.000
_cell.angle_alpha   90.00
_cell.angle_beta   90.00
_cell.angle_gamma   90.00
#
_symmetry.space_group_name_H-M   'P 1'
#
loop_
_entity.id
_entity.type
_entity.pdbx_description
1 polymer ?
#
loop_
_entity_poly.entity_id
_entity_poly.type
_entity_poly.pdbx_seq_one_letter_code
_entity_poly.pdbx_strand_id
1 'polypeptide(L)'
;MPVVNMPNPKTVPSCSKPQVHNGWIRKSDLDAWLDRHLPVPTQVISNEEYVPIPQTGRQRLLEQEIVANAERQAGYLGMDRRRFLRTSCGMALAFAAMNSVFGHFFRLEAAELSDPAAVAENKARFFIFDVQTHHVAMPNQAPHADQDFLKAVVGMRDMARKMNPALKEHGARIEDAYLENYIKEIFLDSDTDMVALSALPGTSEETDVLTPEVIYKSRTWINELTSSPRVISHGYFSPDLGQQNLEYMHAQTEKLKIDAWKGYSGVARAKGKQGWRLDDEKLAYPALEYSRKKGIKNICVHKGLPFPGELKWWSPMDVTGAAMDFPDLNFLVYHSGFKGLEDAFPAAEDGFRKTSYIPWVSDICSWQKTNPQVSNIYMEMGSTFAMMVSSSPLLAAYVLGMIIDAFGPDHVLWGTDSIWWGSPQWQIEAFRRLEMPDQLMKRFGWTPLTDDVKRRIFGLNAARVYRVDPEAKRNPMPGDYIEKLRRMYKQSGALAPSNTQYGWVPA
;
A
#
# COMPACT_ATOMS: atom_id res chain seq x y z
N MET A 1 -14.59 4.87 57.54
CA MET A 1 -13.87 4.15 56.47
C MET A 1 -14.15 4.88 55.16
N PRO A 2 -13.14 5.38 54.44
CA PRO A 2 -13.40 6.10 53.18
C PRO A 2 -13.83 5.10 52.12
N VAL A 3 -14.89 5.45 51.40
CA VAL A 3 -15.43 4.68 50.27
C VAL A 3 -14.40 4.75 49.15
N VAL A 4 -13.73 3.63 48.88
CA VAL A 4 -12.87 3.47 47.72
C VAL A 4 -13.77 3.49 46.49
N ASN A 5 -13.71 4.57 45.71
CA ASN A 5 -14.31 4.65 44.38
C ASN A 5 -13.68 3.56 43.51
N MET A 6 -14.38 2.45 43.30
CA MET A 6 -13.98 1.47 42.31
C MET A 6 -14.26 2.05 40.92
N PRO A 7 -13.24 2.15 40.03
CA PRO A 7 -13.45 2.68 38.69
C PRO A 7 -14.43 1.78 37.91
N ASN A 8 -15.32 2.42 37.15
CA ASN A 8 -16.29 1.75 36.30
C ASN A 8 -15.55 0.90 35.24
N PRO A 9 -15.74 -0.44 35.18
CA PRO A 9 -15.02 -1.29 34.24
C PRO A 9 -15.30 -0.99 32.75
N LYS A 10 -16.29 -0.13 32.44
CA LYS A 10 -16.57 0.36 31.09
C LYS A 10 -15.71 1.57 30.67
N THR A 11 -14.93 2.17 31.55
CA THR A 11 -14.14 3.40 31.28
C THR A 11 -12.64 3.23 31.49
N VAL A 12 -12.17 2.04 31.90
CA VAL A 12 -10.74 1.74 31.95
C VAL A 12 -10.33 1.25 30.56
N PRO A 13 -9.38 1.91 29.87
CA PRO A 13 -8.84 1.40 28.62
C PRO A 13 -8.34 -0.02 28.85
N SER A 14 -8.71 -0.96 27.98
CA SER A 14 -8.26 -2.36 28.08
C SER A 14 -6.76 -2.54 27.85
N CYS A 15 -6.08 -1.48 27.41
CA CYS A 15 -4.66 -1.43 27.11
C CYS A 15 -3.99 -0.22 27.76
N SER A 16 -2.70 -0.32 28.09
CA SER A 16 -1.91 0.82 28.55
C SER A 16 -1.84 1.92 27.48
N LYS A 17 -1.71 3.17 27.92
CA LYS A 17 -1.47 4.31 27.02
C LYS A 17 -0.23 4.01 26.15
N PRO A 18 -0.29 4.26 24.83
CA PRO A 18 0.82 3.95 23.94
C PRO A 18 2.06 4.79 24.27
N GLN A 19 3.24 4.21 24.01
CA GLN A 19 4.50 4.92 24.14
C GLN A 19 4.73 5.86 22.94
N VAL A 20 5.37 6.98 23.22
CA VAL A 20 5.80 7.95 22.19
C VAL A 20 7.27 7.68 21.86
N HIS A 21 7.57 7.46 20.59
CA HIS A 21 8.91 7.26 20.06
C HIS A 21 9.25 8.43 19.14
N ASN A 22 10.17 9.30 19.57
CA ASN A 22 10.60 10.47 18.77
C ASN A 22 9.45 11.36 18.26
N GLY A 23 8.41 11.54 19.08
CA GLY A 23 7.21 12.33 18.74
C GLY A 23 6.17 11.57 17.92
N TRP A 24 6.35 10.26 17.71
CA TRP A 24 5.48 9.41 16.91
C TRP A 24 4.89 8.30 17.79
N ILE A 25 3.66 7.89 17.49
CA ILE A 25 2.96 6.79 18.12
C ILE A 25 2.63 5.73 17.05
N ARG A 26 2.80 4.45 17.38
CA ARG A 26 2.36 3.36 16.51
C ARG A 26 0.84 3.35 16.43
N LYS A 27 0.28 3.39 15.22
CA LYS A 27 -1.16 3.61 15.02
C LYS A 27 -2.02 2.51 15.63
N SER A 28 -1.58 1.26 15.53
CA SER A 28 -2.26 0.11 16.13
C SER A 28 -2.34 0.17 17.65
N ASP A 29 -1.30 0.66 18.33
CA ASP A 29 -1.33 0.83 19.79
C ASP A 29 -2.27 1.97 20.20
N LEU A 30 -2.30 3.05 19.40
CA LEU A 30 -3.25 4.15 19.57
C LEU A 30 -4.70 3.67 19.39
N ASP A 31 -4.97 2.87 18.35
CA ASP A 31 -6.30 2.32 18.08
C ASP A 31 -6.75 1.32 19.14
N ALA A 32 -5.83 0.51 19.67
CA ALA A 32 -6.11 -0.40 20.77
C ALA A 32 -6.41 0.34 22.07
N TRP A 33 -5.68 1.43 22.36
CA TRP A 33 -5.93 2.27 23.53
C TRP A 33 -7.26 3.05 23.44
N LEU A 34 -7.60 3.54 22.24
CA LEU A 34 -8.84 4.29 21.98
C LEU A 34 -10.04 3.40 21.61
N ASP A 35 -9.84 2.09 21.46
CA ASP A 35 -10.83 1.11 21.01
C ASP A 35 -11.50 1.47 19.67
N ARG A 36 -10.71 1.95 18.71
CA ARG A 36 -11.24 2.52 17.45
C ARG A 36 -11.35 1.49 16.33
N HIS A 37 -10.22 0.89 15.92
CA HIS A 37 -10.16 -0.13 14.84
C HIS A 37 -11.04 0.20 13.62
N LEU A 38 -10.95 1.45 13.14
CA LEU A 38 -11.83 1.96 12.10
C LEU A 38 -11.52 1.30 10.74
N PRO A 39 -12.54 1.04 9.90
CA PRO A 39 -12.36 0.38 8.62
C PRO A 39 -11.62 1.25 7.59
N VAL A 40 -11.55 2.56 7.80
CA VAL A 40 -10.74 3.50 6.99
C VAL A 40 -9.85 4.34 7.89
N PRO A 41 -8.63 4.70 7.45
CA PRO A 41 -7.79 5.67 8.16
C PRO A 41 -8.46 7.04 8.27
N THR A 42 -8.45 7.59 9.49
CA THR A 42 -8.92 8.95 9.81
C THR A 42 -7.77 9.92 10.02
N GLN A 43 -6.56 9.55 9.59
CA GLN A 43 -5.36 10.37 9.61
C GLN A 43 -4.32 9.73 8.67
N VAL A 44 -3.30 10.51 8.28
CA VAL A 44 -2.18 9.99 7.51
C VAL A 44 -1.33 9.11 8.39
N ILE A 45 -0.99 7.93 7.89
CA ILE A 45 -0.19 6.93 8.59
C ILE A 45 1.11 6.81 7.83
N SER A 46 2.23 7.07 8.49
CA SER A 46 3.53 6.87 7.89
C SER A 46 3.86 5.39 7.80
N ASN A 47 4.31 5.01 6.61
CA ASN A 47 4.98 3.75 6.30
C ASN A 47 6.50 3.80 6.57
N GLU A 48 6.98 4.83 7.28
CA GLU A 48 8.40 5.16 7.54
C GLU A 48 9.15 5.78 6.35
N GLU A 49 8.51 5.98 5.20
CA GLU A 49 9.10 6.64 4.03
C GLU A 49 8.87 8.17 4.03
N TYR A 50 7.88 8.63 4.78
CA TYR A 50 7.53 10.05 4.89
C TYR A 50 7.11 10.42 6.31
N VAL A 51 7.22 11.70 6.64
CA VAL A 51 6.71 12.25 7.88
C VAL A 51 5.19 12.45 7.75
N PRO A 52 4.35 11.86 8.63
CA PRO A 52 2.91 12.03 8.57
C PRO A 52 2.53 13.41 9.11
N ILE A 53 1.57 14.06 8.46
CA ILE A 53 1.00 15.32 8.96
C ILE A 53 0.12 15.07 10.20
N PRO A 54 -0.06 16.06 11.09
CA PRO A 54 -1.04 15.97 12.17
C PRO A 54 -2.46 15.74 11.66
N GLN A 55 -3.29 15.05 12.45
CA GLN A 55 -4.69 14.85 12.13
C GLN A 55 -5.44 16.19 11.98
N THR A 56 -5.95 16.44 10.77
CA THR A 56 -6.66 17.67 10.44
C THR A 56 -8.01 17.78 11.15
N GLY A 57 -8.60 18.97 11.19
CA GLY A 57 -9.92 19.17 11.79
C GLY A 57 -11.04 18.35 11.11
N ARG A 58 -11.01 18.25 9.78
CA ARG A 58 -11.97 17.41 9.03
C ARG A 58 -11.75 15.93 9.31
N GLN A 59 -10.51 15.47 9.39
CA GLN A 59 -10.17 14.10 9.78
C GLN A 59 -10.66 13.73 11.20
N ARG A 60 -10.51 14.64 12.17
CA ARG A 60 -11.11 14.48 13.52
C ARG A 60 -12.64 14.40 13.47
N LEU A 61 -13.27 15.22 12.64
CA LEU A 61 -14.72 15.19 12.45
C LEU A 61 -15.16 13.85 11.82
N LEU A 62 -14.44 13.36 10.80
CA LEU A 62 -14.71 12.06 10.17
C LEU A 62 -14.70 10.94 11.20
N GLU A 63 -13.68 10.92 12.06
CA GLU A 63 -13.56 9.92 13.11
C GLU A 63 -14.75 9.94 14.09
N GLN A 64 -15.17 11.14 14.50
CA GLN A 64 -16.33 11.31 15.37
C GLN A 64 -17.61 10.81 14.67
N GLU A 65 -17.81 11.15 13.40
CA GLU A 65 -18.94 10.71 12.59
C GLU A 65 -18.98 9.18 12.45
N ILE A 66 -17.84 8.53 12.17
CA ILE A 66 -17.78 7.07 12.06
C ILE A 66 -18.16 6.43 13.41
N VAL A 67 -17.55 6.86 14.51
CA VAL A 67 -17.79 6.27 15.83
C VAL A 67 -19.25 6.44 16.27
N ALA A 68 -19.79 7.66 16.16
CA ALA A 68 -21.15 7.96 16.59
C ALA A 68 -22.22 7.21 15.78
N ASN A 69 -22.04 7.12 14.46
CA ASN A 69 -23.01 6.42 13.61
C ASN A 69 -22.86 4.90 13.68
N ALA A 70 -21.64 4.38 13.89
CA ALA A 70 -21.41 2.95 14.06
C ALA A 70 -22.10 2.39 15.31
N GLU A 71 -22.09 3.11 16.43
CA GLU A 71 -22.81 2.70 17.65
C GLU A 71 -24.30 2.56 17.42
N ARG A 72 -24.89 3.53 16.71
CA ARG A 72 -26.32 3.54 16.39
C ARG A 72 -26.68 2.37 15.46
N GLN A 73 -25.94 2.18 14.37
CA GLN A 73 -26.23 1.13 13.39
C GLN A 73 -25.99 -0.27 13.95
N ALA A 74 -24.92 -0.45 14.74
CA ALA A 74 -24.66 -1.70 15.43
C ALA A 74 -25.84 -2.10 16.33
N GLY A 75 -26.43 -1.14 17.06
CA GLY A 75 -27.61 -1.35 17.89
C GLY A 75 -28.83 -1.85 17.11
N TYR A 76 -29.11 -1.27 15.94
CA TYR A 76 -30.21 -1.72 15.08
C TYR A 76 -30.03 -3.15 14.56
N LEU A 77 -28.79 -3.55 14.28
CA LEU A 77 -28.45 -4.88 13.79
C LEU A 77 -28.20 -5.92 14.90
N GLY A 78 -28.37 -5.54 16.17
CA GLY A 78 -28.12 -6.43 17.32
C GLY A 78 -26.65 -6.84 17.45
N MET A 79 -25.72 -5.99 17.01
CA MET A 79 -24.28 -6.21 17.06
C MET A 79 -23.61 -5.20 18.01
N ASP A 80 -22.42 -5.53 18.51
CA ASP A 80 -21.56 -4.53 19.12
C ASP A 80 -20.85 -3.68 18.06
N ARG A 81 -20.44 -2.45 18.43
CA ARG A 81 -19.75 -1.50 17.54
C ARG A 81 -18.51 -2.11 16.88
N ARG A 82 -17.68 -2.86 17.62
CA ARG A 82 -16.42 -3.42 17.12
C ARG A 82 -16.67 -4.46 16.05
N ARG A 83 -17.68 -5.31 16.25
CA ARG A 83 -18.13 -6.28 15.25
C ARG A 83 -18.71 -5.58 14.03
N PHE A 84 -19.54 -4.56 14.20
CA PHE A 84 -20.15 -3.82 13.10
C PHE A 84 -19.10 -3.16 12.19
N LEU A 85 -18.10 -2.47 12.77
CA LEU A 85 -17.03 -1.79 12.02
C LEU A 85 -16.14 -2.74 11.20
N ARG A 86 -16.20 -4.04 11.46
CA ARG A 86 -15.49 -5.10 10.72
C ARG A 86 -16.34 -5.72 9.61
N THR A 87 -17.58 -5.27 9.42
CA THR A 87 -18.46 -5.73 8.34
C THR A 87 -18.33 -4.85 7.10
N SER A 88 -18.84 -5.35 5.98
CA SER A 88 -19.04 -4.54 4.77
C SER A 88 -19.95 -3.33 5.00
N CYS A 89 -20.96 -3.45 5.88
CA CYS A 89 -21.79 -2.31 6.27
C CYS A 89 -21.01 -1.27 7.09
N GLY A 90 -20.08 -1.70 7.94
CA GLY A 90 -19.16 -0.80 8.65
C GLY A 90 -18.27 -0.01 7.71
N MET A 91 -17.73 -0.67 6.67
CA MET A 91 -16.98 -0.02 5.60
C MET A 91 -17.84 0.99 4.83
N ALA A 92 -19.06 0.60 4.43
CA ALA A 92 -20.02 1.48 3.75
C ALA A 92 -20.36 2.72 4.59
N LEU A 93 -20.58 2.55 5.90
CA LEU A 93 -20.81 3.64 6.84
C LEU A 93 -19.62 4.59 6.93
N ALA A 94 -18.39 4.09 6.85
CA ALA A 94 -17.21 4.94 6.84
C ALA A 94 -17.15 5.83 5.59
N PHE A 95 -17.47 5.31 4.40
CA PHE A 95 -17.56 6.13 3.19
C PHE A 95 -18.75 7.10 3.21
N ALA A 96 -19.87 6.73 3.87
CA ALA A 96 -20.97 7.67 4.12
C ALA A 96 -20.50 8.86 4.97
N ALA A 97 -19.73 8.59 6.03
CA ALA A 97 -19.13 9.62 6.87
C ALA A 97 -18.11 10.47 6.10
N MET A 98 -17.29 9.86 5.23
CA MET A 98 -16.39 10.61 4.35
C MET A 98 -17.16 11.55 3.42
N ASN A 99 -18.29 11.10 2.85
CA ASN A 99 -19.14 11.95 2.01
C ASN A 99 -19.73 13.14 2.78
N SER A 100 -20.18 12.90 4.02
CA SER A 100 -20.69 13.96 4.90
C SER A 100 -19.63 15.01 5.24
N VAL A 101 -18.39 14.56 5.53
CA VAL A 101 -17.33 15.44 6.01
C VAL A 101 -16.57 16.13 4.89
N PHE A 102 -16.22 15.40 3.83
CA PHE A 102 -15.39 15.91 2.74
C PHE A 102 -16.21 16.48 1.58
N GLY A 103 -17.40 15.92 1.34
CA GLY A 103 -18.24 16.14 0.16
C GLY A 103 -18.52 14.84 -0.58
N HIS A 104 -19.46 14.84 -1.51
CA HIS A 104 -19.85 13.63 -2.26
C HIS A 104 -18.76 13.22 -3.27
N PHE A 105 -17.87 12.32 -2.85
CA PHE A 105 -16.77 11.77 -3.67
C PHE A 105 -16.88 10.26 -3.89
N PHE A 106 -17.63 9.56 -3.04
CA PHE A 106 -17.69 8.11 -3.05
C PHE A 106 -19.12 7.64 -3.35
N ARG A 107 -19.26 6.79 -4.37
CA ARG A 107 -20.52 6.11 -4.66
C ARG A 107 -20.92 5.21 -3.48
N LEU A 108 -22.16 5.35 -3.03
CA LEU A 108 -22.73 4.59 -1.94
C LEU A 108 -24.23 4.39 -2.19
N GLU A 109 -24.67 3.13 -2.17
CA GLU A 109 -26.09 2.79 -2.22
C GLU A 109 -26.63 2.64 -0.78
N ALA A 110 -27.83 3.15 -0.52
CA ALA A 110 -28.40 3.16 0.83
C ALA A 110 -28.51 1.75 1.46
N ALA A 111 -28.73 0.72 0.64
CA ALA A 111 -28.80 -0.67 1.07
C ALA A 111 -27.48 -1.17 1.70
N GLU A 112 -26.32 -0.67 1.25
CA GLU A 112 -25.01 -1.10 1.74
C GLU A 112 -24.80 -0.83 3.24
N LEU A 113 -25.54 0.12 3.82
CA LEU A 113 -25.47 0.47 5.24
C LEU A 113 -26.12 -0.57 6.16
N SER A 114 -26.95 -1.45 5.61
CA SER A 114 -27.78 -2.38 6.41
C SER A 114 -27.81 -3.82 5.88
N ASP A 115 -27.45 -4.03 4.61
CA ASP A 115 -27.41 -5.34 3.98
C ASP A 115 -25.98 -5.71 3.53
N PRO A 116 -25.31 -6.67 4.20
CA PRO A 116 -24.01 -7.15 3.79
C PRO A 116 -23.97 -7.73 2.36
N ALA A 117 -25.08 -8.27 1.87
CA ALA A 117 -25.16 -8.87 0.53
C ALA A 117 -25.08 -7.80 -0.58
N ALA A 118 -25.60 -6.59 -0.34
CA ALA A 118 -25.55 -5.47 -1.28
C ALA A 118 -24.10 -5.05 -1.63
N VAL A 119 -23.13 -5.34 -0.75
CA VAL A 119 -21.71 -5.01 -0.98
C VAL A 119 -20.98 -6.10 -1.78
N ALA A 120 -21.45 -7.35 -1.76
CA ALA A 120 -20.74 -8.50 -2.33
C ALA A 120 -20.73 -8.51 -3.87
N GLU A 121 -21.76 -7.98 -4.53
CA GLU A 121 -21.87 -7.95 -6.01
C GLU A 121 -20.76 -7.12 -6.69
N ASN A 122 -20.11 -6.21 -5.97
CA ASN A 122 -19.05 -5.34 -6.52
C ASN A 122 -17.69 -6.04 -6.66
N LYS A 123 -17.44 -7.14 -5.91
CA LYS A 123 -16.11 -7.79 -5.84
C LYS A 123 -15.70 -8.47 -7.15
N ALA A 124 -16.63 -9.14 -7.84
CA ALA A 124 -16.33 -9.94 -9.04
C ALA A 124 -15.96 -9.13 -10.30
N ARG A 125 -15.96 -7.79 -10.22
CA ARG A 125 -15.83 -6.90 -11.40
C ARG A 125 -14.40 -6.51 -11.74
N PHE A 126 -13.44 -6.73 -10.84
CA PHE A 126 -12.09 -6.19 -10.93
C PHE A 126 -11.07 -7.29 -10.68
N PHE A 127 -10.10 -7.41 -11.58
CA PHE A 127 -8.84 -8.10 -11.31
C PHE A 127 -7.88 -7.11 -10.64
N ILE A 128 -7.49 -7.37 -9.39
CA ILE A 128 -6.65 -6.48 -8.58
C ILE A 128 -5.21 -6.97 -8.59
N PHE A 129 -4.35 -6.27 -9.31
CA PHE A 129 -2.90 -6.50 -9.33
C PHE A 129 -2.18 -5.30 -8.72
N ASP A 130 -1.79 -5.45 -7.46
CA ASP A 130 -1.05 -4.46 -6.69
C ASP A 130 0.46 -4.54 -6.99
N VAL A 131 0.99 -3.57 -7.74
CA VAL A 131 2.38 -3.62 -8.20
C VAL A 131 3.40 -3.11 -7.16
N GLN A 132 2.95 -2.63 -5.99
CA GLN A 132 3.85 -2.14 -4.95
C GLN A 132 3.38 -2.62 -3.58
N THR A 133 3.99 -3.69 -3.08
CA THR A 133 3.84 -4.12 -1.69
C THR A 133 5.18 -4.51 -1.07
N HIS A 134 5.22 -4.46 0.25
CA HIS A 134 6.34 -4.87 1.09
C HIS A 134 5.82 -5.77 2.21
N HIS A 135 6.47 -6.91 2.46
CA HIS A 135 6.27 -7.66 3.69
C HIS A 135 7.41 -7.29 4.64
N VAL A 136 7.12 -6.48 5.65
CA VAL A 136 8.13 -5.96 6.58
C VAL A 136 8.28 -6.88 7.79
N ALA A 137 9.52 -7.15 8.18
CA ALA A 137 9.81 -7.76 9.46
C ALA A 137 9.57 -6.72 10.56
N MET A 138 8.65 -6.99 11.49
CA MET A 138 8.45 -6.12 12.65
C MET A 138 9.57 -6.39 13.66
N PRO A 139 10.44 -5.43 14.03
CA PRO A 139 11.34 -5.66 15.16
C PRO A 139 10.52 -5.71 16.45
N ASN A 140 10.43 -6.85 17.16
CA ASN A 140 9.94 -7.08 18.54
C ASN A 140 8.74 -6.25 19.12
N GLN A 141 8.00 -5.52 18.30
CA GLN A 141 7.06 -4.47 18.67
C GLN A 141 5.69 -4.66 18.00
N ALA A 142 5.34 -5.89 17.60
CA ALA A 142 3.98 -6.16 17.16
C ALA A 142 2.99 -5.73 18.27
N PRO A 143 1.81 -5.18 17.94
CA PRO A 143 0.82 -4.77 18.94
C PRO A 143 0.39 -5.99 19.76
N HIS A 144 0.05 -5.81 21.04
CA HIS A 144 -0.37 -6.93 21.90
C HIS A 144 -1.44 -7.84 21.25
N ALA A 145 -2.41 -7.25 20.54
CA ALA A 145 -3.47 -7.99 19.85
C ALA A 145 -2.98 -8.91 18.71
N ASP A 146 -1.93 -8.49 17.98
CA ASP A 146 -1.35 -9.31 16.91
C ASP A 146 -0.16 -10.15 17.42
N GLN A 147 0.50 -9.78 18.52
CA GLN A 147 1.48 -10.66 19.20
C GLN A 147 0.86 -12.00 19.57
N ASP A 148 -0.40 -12.00 20.03
CA ASP A 148 -1.07 -13.23 20.41
C ASP A 148 -1.42 -14.09 19.18
N PHE A 149 -1.74 -13.47 18.05
CA PHE A 149 -1.83 -14.15 16.76
C PHE A 149 -0.47 -14.73 16.33
N LEU A 150 0.60 -13.92 16.32
CA LEU A 150 1.95 -14.35 15.94
C LEU A 150 2.48 -15.48 16.84
N LYS A 151 2.28 -15.39 18.17
CA LYS A 151 2.62 -16.47 19.12
C LYS A 151 1.84 -17.76 18.83
N ALA A 152 0.56 -17.66 18.51
CA ALA A 152 -0.26 -18.81 18.13
C ALA A 152 0.25 -19.47 16.83
N VAL A 153 0.70 -18.68 15.84
CA VAL A 153 1.35 -19.18 14.61
C VAL A 153 2.60 -19.99 14.95
N VAL A 154 3.51 -19.41 15.73
CA VAL A 154 4.81 -20.00 16.09
C VAL A 154 4.63 -21.29 16.89
N GLY A 155 3.82 -21.27 17.97
CA GLY A 155 3.63 -22.42 18.85
C GLY A 155 3.00 -23.64 18.17
N MET A 156 2.11 -23.43 17.19
CA MET A 156 1.48 -24.52 16.45
C MET A 156 2.42 -25.15 15.41
N ARG A 157 3.34 -24.37 14.82
CA ARG A 157 4.39 -24.90 13.93
C ARG A 157 5.38 -25.79 14.67
N ASP A 158 5.77 -25.43 15.89
CA ASP A 158 6.58 -26.31 16.73
C ASP A 158 5.88 -27.63 17.07
N MET A 159 4.54 -27.60 17.20
CA MET A 159 3.74 -28.81 17.37
C MET A 159 3.63 -29.63 16.07
N ALA A 160 3.45 -28.99 14.91
CA ALA A 160 3.39 -29.67 13.61
C ALA A 160 4.74 -30.31 13.21
N ARG A 161 5.87 -29.71 13.61
CA ARG A 161 7.22 -30.24 13.44
C ARG A 161 7.47 -31.54 14.20
N LYS A 162 6.86 -31.70 15.39
CA LYS A 162 6.88 -32.98 16.12
C LYS A 162 6.18 -34.10 15.35
N MET A 163 5.33 -33.75 14.38
CA MET A 163 4.48 -34.68 13.64
C MET A 163 4.91 -34.88 12.17
N ASN A 164 5.80 -34.05 11.59
CA ASN A 164 6.30 -34.20 10.22
C ASN A 164 7.84 -34.08 10.12
N PRO A 165 8.57 -35.18 9.83
CA PRO A 165 10.03 -35.20 9.73
C PRO A 165 10.64 -34.31 8.64
N ALA A 166 9.89 -33.96 7.57
CA ALA A 166 10.37 -33.11 6.48
C ALA A 166 10.53 -31.63 6.86
N LEU A 167 10.01 -31.21 8.01
CA LEU A 167 10.09 -29.84 8.55
C LEU A 167 11.19 -29.67 9.62
N LYS A 168 12.11 -30.64 9.74
CA LYS A 168 13.10 -30.67 10.83
C LYS A 168 14.24 -29.66 10.66
N GLU A 169 14.64 -29.31 9.44
CA GLU A 169 15.90 -28.59 9.21
C GLU A 169 15.82 -27.06 9.29
N HIS A 170 14.64 -26.48 9.47
CA HIS A 170 14.48 -25.02 9.56
C HIS A 170 13.73 -24.69 10.85
N GLY A 171 14.39 -24.01 11.80
CA GLY A 171 13.76 -23.57 13.03
C GLY A 171 12.65 -22.56 12.73
N ALA A 172 11.52 -22.63 13.45
CA ALA A 172 10.50 -21.60 13.37
C ALA A 172 11.09 -20.31 13.94
N ARG A 173 11.07 -19.23 13.16
CA ARG A 173 11.53 -17.93 13.61
C ARG A 173 10.36 -16.95 13.61
N ILE A 174 10.45 -15.90 14.44
CA ILE A 174 9.40 -14.88 14.54
C ILE A 174 9.14 -14.23 13.17
N GLU A 175 10.18 -14.19 12.35
CA GLU A 175 10.20 -13.74 10.96
C GLU A 175 9.19 -14.48 10.07
N ASP A 176 8.93 -15.76 10.35
CA ASP A 176 7.98 -16.55 9.57
C ASP A 176 6.54 -16.06 9.78
N ALA A 177 6.19 -15.69 11.02
CA ALA A 177 4.86 -15.18 11.39
C ALA A 177 4.50 -13.87 10.66
N TYR A 178 5.50 -13.14 10.14
CA TYR A 178 5.29 -11.94 9.33
C TYR A 178 4.82 -12.24 7.92
N LEU A 179 5.33 -13.32 7.32
CA LEU A 179 4.83 -13.78 6.03
C LEU A 179 3.38 -14.24 6.17
N GLU A 180 3.03 -14.92 7.26
CA GLU A 180 1.64 -15.28 7.53
C GLU A 180 0.73 -14.05 7.72
N ASN A 181 1.19 -13.02 8.46
CA ASN A 181 0.43 -11.78 8.60
C ASN A 181 0.24 -11.08 7.25
N TYR A 182 1.31 -10.97 6.46
CA TYR A 182 1.26 -10.40 5.11
C TYR A 182 0.28 -11.16 4.21
N ILE A 183 0.36 -12.49 4.17
CA ILE A 183 -0.57 -13.34 3.41
C ILE A 183 -2.00 -13.08 3.84
N LYS A 184 -2.23 -12.93 5.14
CA LYS A 184 -3.55 -12.67 5.70
C LYS A 184 -4.07 -11.27 5.33
N GLU A 185 -3.29 -10.21 5.51
CA GLU A 185 -3.69 -8.84 5.16
C GLU A 185 -3.97 -8.67 3.66
N ILE A 186 -3.12 -9.26 2.81
CA ILE A 186 -3.20 -9.16 1.35
C ILE A 186 -4.26 -10.11 0.76
N PHE A 187 -4.17 -11.41 1.04
CA PHE A 187 -4.96 -12.42 0.30
C PHE A 187 -6.19 -12.93 1.05
N LEU A 188 -6.36 -12.62 2.35
CA LEU A 188 -7.55 -13.00 3.11
C LEU A 188 -8.45 -11.80 3.43
N ASP A 189 -7.85 -10.71 3.92
CA ASP A 189 -8.60 -9.53 4.36
C ASP A 189 -8.86 -8.52 3.22
N SER A 190 -8.29 -8.76 2.03
CA SER A 190 -8.50 -7.92 0.86
C SER A 190 -8.90 -8.69 -0.40
N ASP A 191 -9.46 -7.96 -1.37
CA ASP A 191 -9.81 -8.44 -2.70
C ASP A 191 -8.60 -8.55 -3.65
N THR A 192 -7.36 -8.54 -3.14
CA THR A 192 -6.14 -8.56 -3.97
C THR A 192 -5.93 -9.91 -4.64
N ASP A 193 -5.85 -9.92 -5.97
CA ASP A 193 -5.61 -11.13 -6.76
C ASP A 193 -4.13 -11.43 -6.91
N MET A 194 -3.33 -10.40 -7.19
CA MET A 194 -1.89 -10.52 -7.35
C MET A 194 -1.15 -9.35 -6.75
N VAL A 195 0.10 -9.61 -6.37
CA VAL A 195 1.01 -8.58 -5.87
C VAL A 195 2.37 -8.67 -6.55
N ALA A 196 3.06 -7.54 -6.63
CA ALA A 196 4.49 -7.50 -6.78
C ALA A 196 5.15 -7.14 -5.45
N LEU A 197 6.09 -7.98 -5.01
CA LEU A 197 6.90 -7.74 -3.83
C LEU A 197 8.18 -7.01 -4.21
N SER A 198 8.40 -5.86 -3.58
CA SER A 198 9.54 -4.98 -3.83
C SER A 198 10.51 -4.94 -2.66
N ALA A 199 11.80 -4.81 -2.95
CA ALA A 199 12.82 -4.58 -1.91
C ALA A 199 12.59 -3.22 -1.25
N LEU A 200 12.88 -3.13 0.05
CA LEU A 200 12.92 -1.88 0.80
C LEU A 200 14.34 -1.73 1.38
N PRO A 201 15.17 -0.85 0.80
CA PRO A 201 16.59 -0.86 1.08
C PRO A 201 16.94 -0.06 2.34
N GLY A 202 17.98 -0.52 3.02
CA GLY A 202 18.79 0.27 3.94
C GLY A 202 19.99 0.89 3.23
N THR A 203 20.96 1.36 4.02
CA THR A 203 22.23 1.90 3.48
C THR A 203 23.21 0.80 3.07
N SER A 204 22.93 -0.45 3.46
CA SER A 204 23.68 -1.65 3.09
C SER A 204 22.75 -2.86 3.06
N GLU A 205 23.20 -3.99 2.50
CA GLU A 205 22.41 -5.23 2.46
C GLU A 205 22.06 -5.74 3.86
N GLU A 206 22.92 -5.55 4.85
CA GLU A 206 22.67 -5.94 6.24
C GLU A 206 21.58 -5.10 6.92
N THR A 207 21.30 -3.91 6.38
CA THR A 207 20.30 -2.97 6.91
C THR A 207 19.04 -2.90 6.04
N ASP A 208 18.97 -3.69 4.97
CA ASP A 208 17.77 -3.83 4.14
C ASP A 208 16.62 -4.39 4.99
N VAL A 209 15.48 -3.70 4.95
CA VAL A 209 14.25 -4.17 5.60
C VAL A 209 13.73 -5.42 4.90
N LEU A 210 13.88 -5.46 3.57
CA LEU A 210 13.45 -6.58 2.75
C LEU A 210 14.42 -6.80 1.57
N THR A 211 15.18 -7.90 1.61
CA THR A 211 16.16 -8.25 0.57
C THR A 211 15.52 -9.04 -0.59
N PRO A 212 16.13 -9.02 -1.80
CA PRO A 212 15.68 -9.82 -2.94
C PRO A 212 15.57 -11.33 -2.64
N GLU A 213 16.46 -11.89 -1.82
CA GLU A 213 16.40 -13.31 -1.45
C GLU A 213 15.18 -13.65 -0.60
N VAL A 214 14.80 -12.76 0.33
CA VAL A 214 13.60 -12.93 1.16
C VAL A 214 12.36 -12.82 0.29
N ILE A 215 12.31 -11.84 -0.62
CA ILE A 215 11.22 -11.68 -1.59
C ILE A 215 11.04 -12.94 -2.43
N TYR A 216 12.13 -13.49 -2.98
CA TYR A 216 12.09 -14.70 -3.77
C TYR A 216 11.52 -15.90 -2.98
N LYS A 217 11.96 -16.06 -1.73
CA LYS A 217 11.45 -17.12 -0.84
C LYS A 217 9.94 -16.95 -0.57
N SER A 218 9.51 -15.73 -0.25
CA SER A 218 8.09 -15.39 -0.03
C SER A 218 7.24 -15.66 -1.28
N ARG A 219 7.70 -15.21 -2.46
CA ARG A 219 7.04 -15.48 -3.75
C ARG A 219 6.87 -16.97 -3.98
N THR A 220 7.97 -17.72 -3.85
CA THR A 220 8.00 -19.16 -4.12
C THR A 220 7.02 -19.87 -3.18
N TRP A 221 7.09 -19.59 -1.89
CA TRP A 221 6.21 -20.16 -0.89
C TRP A 221 4.73 -19.90 -1.18
N ILE A 222 4.35 -18.64 -1.45
CA ILE A 222 2.94 -18.27 -1.70
C ILE A 222 2.41 -18.90 -3.00
N ASN A 223 3.22 -18.89 -4.06
CA ASN A 223 2.82 -19.46 -5.35
C ASN A 223 2.71 -20.99 -5.29
N GLU A 224 3.60 -21.67 -4.55
CA GLU A 224 3.51 -23.11 -4.28
C GLU A 224 2.28 -23.45 -3.43
N LEU A 225 2.07 -22.69 -2.34
CA LEU A 225 0.94 -22.85 -1.44
C LEU A 225 -0.40 -22.74 -2.17
N THR A 226 -0.53 -21.81 -3.10
CA THR A 226 -1.74 -21.67 -3.92
C THR A 226 -1.72 -22.53 -5.18
N SER A 227 -0.58 -23.14 -5.54
CA SER A 227 -0.39 -23.81 -6.83
C SER A 227 -0.83 -22.93 -8.02
N SER A 228 -0.60 -21.61 -7.91
CA SER A 228 -0.92 -20.62 -8.94
C SER A 228 -0.09 -19.35 -8.73
N PRO A 229 0.20 -18.55 -9.77
CA PRO A 229 0.92 -17.30 -9.60
C PRO A 229 0.03 -16.24 -8.90
N ARG A 230 0.37 -15.91 -7.65
CA ARG A 230 -0.23 -14.82 -6.85
C ARG A 230 0.77 -13.70 -6.55
N VAL A 231 2.06 -14.00 -6.61
CA VAL A 231 3.15 -13.08 -6.30
C VAL A 231 4.15 -13.07 -7.44
N ILE A 232 4.61 -11.88 -7.83
CA ILE A 232 5.82 -11.67 -8.63
C ILE A 232 6.88 -10.95 -7.78
N SER A 233 8.14 -11.04 -8.20
CA SER A 233 9.28 -10.54 -7.40
C SER A 233 10.06 -9.48 -8.16
N HIS A 234 10.34 -8.36 -7.50
CA HIS A 234 11.33 -7.41 -7.99
C HIS A 234 12.71 -7.72 -7.41
N GLY A 235 13.73 -7.61 -8.26
CA GLY A 235 15.12 -7.50 -7.80
C GLY A 235 15.44 -6.07 -7.40
N TYR A 236 16.64 -5.87 -6.86
CA TYR A 236 17.15 -4.58 -6.46
C TYR A 236 18.37 -4.18 -7.28
N PHE A 237 18.48 -2.89 -7.61
CA PHE A 237 19.68 -2.34 -8.25
C PHE A 237 20.03 -0.96 -7.67
N SER A 238 21.34 -0.68 -7.59
CA SER A 238 21.93 0.57 -7.12
C SER A 238 23.15 0.91 -7.98
N PRO A 239 22.98 1.65 -9.08
CA PRO A 239 24.05 1.86 -10.07
C PRO A 239 25.29 2.57 -9.53
N ASP A 240 25.15 3.30 -8.42
CA ASP A 240 26.26 3.98 -7.75
C ASP A 240 27.36 3.04 -7.23
N LEU A 241 27.07 1.76 -7.06
CA LEU A 241 28.07 0.72 -6.75
C LEU A 241 28.87 0.25 -7.98
N GLY A 242 28.56 0.74 -9.19
CA GLY A 242 29.29 0.43 -10.42
C GLY A 242 29.32 -1.07 -10.73
N GLN A 243 30.52 -1.64 -10.86
CA GLN A 243 30.71 -3.05 -11.21
C GLN A 243 30.07 -4.01 -10.19
N GLN A 244 30.10 -3.66 -8.89
CA GLN A 244 29.47 -4.48 -7.84
C GLN A 244 27.95 -4.57 -8.04
N ASN A 245 27.31 -3.49 -8.53
CA ASN A 245 25.89 -3.53 -8.87
C ASN A 245 25.61 -4.50 -10.02
N LEU A 246 26.44 -4.50 -11.08
CA LEU A 246 26.25 -5.41 -12.21
C LEU A 246 26.42 -6.88 -11.80
N GLU A 247 27.37 -7.17 -10.92
CA GLU A 247 27.55 -8.50 -10.34
C GLU A 247 26.35 -8.91 -9.48
N TYR A 248 25.82 -7.99 -8.67
CA TYR A 248 24.63 -8.23 -7.85
C TYR A 248 23.38 -8.45 -8.70
N MET A 249 23.17 -7.63 -9.73
CA MET A 249 22.10 -7.82 -10.71
C MET A 249 22.25 -9.19 -11.38
N HIS A 250 23.47 -9.56 -11.77
CA HIS A 250 23.71 -10.87 -12.38
C HIS A 250 23.38 -12.03 -11.45
N ALA A 251 23.84 -12.00 -10.21
CA ALA A 251 23.50 -13.03 -9.22
C ALA A 251 21.97 -13.17 -9.03
N GLN A 252 21.25 -12.05 -8.96
CA GLN A 252 19.79 -12.07 -8.84
C GLN A 252 19.10 -12.65 -10.08
N THR A 253 19.55 -12.30 -11.30
CA THR A 253 18.95 -12.85 -12.53
C THR A 253 19.12 -14.37 -12.65
N GLU A 254 20.29 -14.89 -12.30
CA GLU A 254 20.57 -16.33 -12.43
C GLU A 254 19.88 -17.15 -11.32
N LYS A 255 19.77 -16.59 -10.10
CA LYS A 255 19.28 -17.33 -8.93
C LYS A 255 17.80 -17.13 -8.64
N LEU A 256 17.28 -15.92 -8.81
CA LEU A 256 15.97 -15.53 -8.26
C LEU A 256 14.86 -15.45 -9.32
N LYS A 257 15.20 -15.38 -10.62
CA LYS A 257 14.22 -15.24 -11.72
C LYS A 257 13.22 -14.10 -11.45
N ILE A 258 13.76 -12.91 -11.24
CA ILE A 258 12.97 -11.69 -10.95
C ILE A 258 12.17 -11.23 -12.18
N ASP A 259 11.12 -10.46 -11.94
CA ASP A 259 10.16 -9.98 -12.94
C ASP A 259 10.38 -8.50 -13.32
N ALA A 260 11.00 -7.72 -12.43
CA ALA A 260 11.40 -6.33 -12.65
C ALA A 260 12.54 -5.92 -11.71
N TRP A 261 13.09 -4.73 -11.93
CA TRP A 261 14.04 -4.10 -11.00
C TRP A 261 13.36 -3.02 -10.18
N LYS A 262 13.81 -2.84 -8.94
CA LYS A 262 13.44 -1.74 -8.05
C LYS A 262 14.70 -0.95 -7.63
N GLY A 263 14.64 0.38 -7.79
CA GLY A 263 15.73 1.29 -7.44
C GLY A 263 15.27 2.46 -6.56
N TYR A 264 16.18 2.94 -5.72
CA TYR A 264 15.96 4.05 -4.78
C TYR A 264 17.06 5.09 -4.97
N SER A 265 16.77 6.10 -5.79
CA SER A 265 17.77 7.08 -6.27
C SER A 265 18.33 7.99 -5.18
N GLY A 266 17.60 8.22 -4.08
CA GLY A 266 18.10 8.99 -2.94
C GLY A 266 18.67 8.14 -1.79
N VAL A 267 18.75 6.81 -1.93
CA VAL A 267 19.43 5.92 -0.98
C VAL A 267 20.67 5.35 -1.66
N ALA A 268 21.73 6.16 -1.69
CA ALA A 268 23.01 5.71 -2.23
C ALA A 268 23.67 4.66 -1.32
N ARG A 269 24.24 3.63 -1.93
CA ARG A 269 25.01 2.57 -1.25
C ARG A 269 26.51 2.81 -1.32
N ALA A 270 26.98 3.56 -2.33
CA ALA A 270 28.37 3.91 -2.48
C ALA A 270 28.81 4.95 -1.44
N LYS A 271 29.94 4.68 -0.79
CA LYS A 271 30.50 5.56 0.25
C LYS A 271 30.69 7.00 -0.27
N GLY A 272 30.15 7.96 0.46
CA GLY A 272 30.28 9.40 0.14
C GLY A 272 29.37 9.90 -0.97
N LYS A 273 28.44 9.05 -1.47
CA LYS A 273 27.35 9.47 -2.36
C LYS A 273 26.09 9.70 -1.53
N GLN A 274 25.24 10.61 -2.01
CA GLN A 274 23.94 10.92 -1.40
C GLN A 274 22.76 10.47 -2.26
N GLY A 275 23.02 10.19 -3.53
CA GLY A 275 22.03 9.72 -4.49
C GLY A 275 22.61 9.64 -5.90
N TRP A 276 21.76 9.23 -6.83
CA TRP A 276 22.07 9.09 -8.25
C TRP A 276 20.86 9.50 -9.09
N ARG A 277 21.09 9.79 -10.38
CA ARG A 277 20.03 10.07 -11.35
C ARG A 277 19.87 8.90 -12.30
N LEU A 278 18.63 8.63 -12.72
CA LEU A 278 18.31 7.56 -13.65
C LEU A 278 18.79 7.85 -15.08
N ASP A 279 18.85 9.13 -15.46
CA ASP A 279 19.37 9.64 -16.74
C ASP A 279 20.90 9.89 -16.72
N ASP A 280 21.63 9.41 -15.71
CA ASP A 280 23.09 9.50 -15.73
C ASP A 280 23.67 8.41 -16.66
N GLU A 281 24.10 8.83 -17.85
CA GLU A 281 24.66 7.94 -18.88
C GLU A 281 25.85 7.09 -18.41
N LYS A 282 26.66 7.62 -17.49
CA LYS A 282 27.88 6.92 -17.04
C LYS A 282 27.58 6.00 -15.87
N LEU A 283 26.68 6.41 -14.99
CA LEU A 283 26.38 5.70 -13.75
C LEU A 283 25.23 4.72 -13.90
N ALA A 284 24.08 5.17 -14.40
CA ALA A 284 22.83 4.40 -14.43
C ALA A 284 22.68 3.53 -15.69
N TYR A 285 23.09 4.03 -16.87
CA TYR A 285 22.84 3.32 -18.13
C TYR A 285 23.50 1.95 -18.21
N PRO A 286 24.68 1.68 -17.62
CA PRO A 286 25.22 0.31 -17.57
C PRO A 286 24.24 -0.70 -16.95
N ALA A 287 23.48 -0.30 -15.91
CA ALA A 287 22.46 -1.15 -15.29
C ALA A 287 21.21 -1.31 -16.18
N LEU A 288 20.77 -0.23 -16.85
CA LEU A 288 19.64 -0.28 -17.78
C LEU A 288 19.95 -1.16 -19.00
N GLU A 289 21.15 -1.02 -19.57
CA GLU A 289 21.67 -1.85 -20.64
C GLU A 289 21.77 -3.33 -20.25
N TYR A 290 22.20 -3.60 -19.02
CA TYR A 290 22.20 -4.95 -18.47
C TYR A 290 20.78 -5.53 -18.45
N SER A 291 19.82 -4.76 -17.92
CA SER A 291 18.42 -5.15 -17.85
C SER A 291 17.84 -5.44 -19.24
N ARG A 292 18.08 -4.53 -20.19
CA ARG A 292 17.69 -4.67 -21.59
C ARG A 292 18.22 -5.96 -22.20
N LYS A 293 19.52 -6.26 -22.04
CA LYS A 293 20.16 -7.48 -22.56
C LYS A 293 19.61 -8.75 -21.95
N LYS A 294 19.23 -8.73 -20.66
CA LYS A 294 18.60 -9.86 -19.97
C LYS A 294 17.09 -9.99 -20.26
N GLY A 295 16.51 -9.04 -20.97
CA GLY A 295 15.08 -9.05 -21.32
C GLY A 295 14.14 -8.70 -20.16
N ILE A 296 14.68 -8.16 -19.05
CA ILE A 296 13.88 -7.65 -17.93
C ILE A 296 13.55 -6.20 -18.27
N LYS A 297 12.31 -5.93 -18.66
CA LYS A 297 11.93 -4.62 -19.23
C LYS A 297 11.51 -3.59 -18.19
N ASN A 298 11.01 -4.04 -17.04
CA ASN A 298 10.36 -3.17 -16.07
C ASN A 298 11.40 -2.64 -15.08
N ILE A 299 11.54 -1.31 -15.03
CA ILE A 299 12.42 -0.56 -14.14
C ILE A 299 11.54 0.29 -13.22
N CYS A 300 11.35 -0.19 -12.00
CA CYS A 300 10.59 0.48 -10.96
C CYS A 300 11.53 1.40 -10.17
N VAL A 301 11.18 2.67 -10.04
CA VAL A 301 12.03 3.63 -9.32
C VAL A 301 11.19 4.43 -8.34
N HIS A 302 11.70 4.55 -7.11
CA HIS A 302 11.10 5.40 -6.08
C HIS A 302 11.26 6.87 -6.46
N LYS A 303 10.18 7.49 -6.96
CA LYS A 303 10.21 8.81 -7.59
C LYS A 303 8.99 9.62 -7.16
N GLY A 304 9.00 10.00 -5.90
CA GLY A 304 7.93 10.62 -5.14
C GLY A 304 8.15 10.29 -3.66
N LEU A 305 7.37 10.88 -2.76
CA LEU A 305 7.46 10.72 -1.32
C LEU A 305 8.92 10.68 -0.83
N PRO A 306 9.64 11.81 -0.99
CA PRO A 306 11.07 11.86 -0.80
C PRO A 306 11.43 11.53 0.65
N PHE A 307 12.38 10.61 0.84
CA PHE A 307 12.95 10.37 2.16
C PHE A 307 13.76 11.61 2.61
N PRO A 308 14.03 11.77 3.92
CA PRO A 308 14.88 12.84 4.41
C PRO A 308 16.23 12.90 3.67
N GLY A 309 16.61 14.09 3.19
CA GLY A 309 17.85 14.30 2.43
C GLY A 309 17.67 15.29 1.28
N GLU A 310 18.57 15.24 0.30
CA GLU A 310 18.50 16.09 -0.89
C GLU A 310 17.35 15.67 -1.82
N LEU A 311 16.33 16.54 -1.93
CA LEU A 311 15.09 16.27 -2.67
C LEU A 311 15.29 15.95 -4.16
N LYS A 312 16.38 16.44 -4.77
CA LYS A 312 16.62 16.34 -6.21
C LYS A 312 16.72 14.89 -6.71
N TRP A 313 17.11 13.96 -5.84
CA TRP A 313 17.25 12.53 -6.19
C TRP A 313 15.90 11.84 -6.34
N TRP A 314 14.84 12.37 -5.73
CA TRP A 314 13.50 11.80 -5.72
C TRP A 314 12.58 12.40 -6.78
N SER A 315 12.96 13.53 -7.37
CA SER A 315 12.22 14.13 -8.48
C SER A 315 12.10 13.12 -9.62
N PRO A 316 10.92 12.97 -10.24
CA PRO A 316 10.71 12.02 -11.32
C PRO A 316 11.27 12.51 -12.67
N MET A 317 11.79 13.74 -12.73
CA MET A 317 12.19 14.35 -14.00
C MET A 317 13.39 13.66 -14.65
N ASP A 318 14.22 12.95 -13.91
CA ASP A 318 15.31 12.14 -14.49
C ASP A 318 14.82 10.84 -15.15
N VAL A 319 13.56 10.45 -14.94
CA VAL A 319 12.95 9.33 -15.68
C VAL A 319 12.72 9.71 -17.14
N THR A 320 12.50 10.99 -17.42
CA THR A 320 12.19 11.46 -18.79
C THR A 320 13.33 11.22 -19.76
N GLY A 321 14.58 11.49 -19.35
CA GLY A 321 15.78 11.22 -20.14
C GLY A 321 15.97 9.73 -20.40
N ALA A 322 15.94 8.92 -19.34
CA ALA A 322 16.07 7.47 -19.45
C ALA A 322 14.96 6.84 -20.31
N ALA A 323 13.74 7.34 -20.23
CA ALA A 323 12.61 6.87 -21.04
C ALA A 323 12.79 7.13 -22.53
N MET A 324 13.36 8.28 -22.91
CA MET A 324 13.69 8.60 -24.30
C MET A 324 14.82 7.74 -24.85
N ASP A 325 15.85 7.48 -24.04
CA ASP A 325 17.04 6.75 -24.48
C ASP A 325 16.83 5.22 -24.51
N PHE A 326 15.87 4.71 -23.71
CA PHE A 326 15.51 3.30 -23.63
C PHE A 326 14.03 3.07 -23.93
N PRO A 327 13.56 3.33 -25.16
CA PRO A 327 12.14 3.21 -25.52
C PRO A 327 11.60 1.77 -25.43
N ASP A 328 12.47 0.77 -25.33
CA ASP A 328 12.12 -0.65 -25.22
C ASP A 328 12.03 -1.19 -23.78
N LEU A 329 12.43 -0.38 -22.79
CA LEU A 329 12.23 -0.58 -21.35
C LEU A 329 11.00 0.19 -20.88
N ASN A 330 10.38 -0.25 -19.78
CA ASN A 330 9.29 0.43 -19.09
C ASN A 330 9.79 1.04 -17.78
N PHE A 331 9.45 2.30 -17.52
CA PHE A 331 9.81 3.02 -16.30
C PHE A 331 8.56 3.24 -15.45
N LEU A 332 8.51 2.58 -14.30
CA LEU A 332 7.39 2.67 -13.36
C LEU A 332 7.77 3.65 -12.23
N VAL A 333 7.11 4.80 -12.23
CA VAL A 333 7.31 5.91 -11.29
C VAL A 333 6.52 5.61 -10.02
N TYR A 334 7.16 4.95 -9.06
CA TYR A 334 6.51 4.60 -7.79
C TYR A 334 6.26 5.88 -7.01
N HIS A 335 5.03 6.01 -6.50
CA HIS A 335 4.45 7.22 -5.93
C HIS A 335 4.19 8.37 -6.92
N SER A 336 4.16 8.12 -8.23
CA SER A 336 3.65 9.04 -9.25
C SER A 336 4.24 10.47 -9.23
N GLY A 337 5.48 10.66 -8.80
CA GLY A 337 6.05 12.00 -8.67
C GLY A 337 5.45 12.82 -7.55
N PHE A 338 4.68 12.25 -6.63
CA PHE A 338 4.00 13.02 -5.59
C PHE A 338 4.98 13.46 -4.51
N LYS A 339 5.26 14.75 -4.43
CA LYS A 339 6.25 15.28 -3.49
C LYS A 339 5.82 15.18 -2.02
N GLY A 340 4.52 15.31 -1.74
CA GLY A 340 3.97 15.22 -0.39
C GLY A 340 2.70 16.05 -0.21
N LEU A 341 2.00 15.83 0.90
CA LEU A 341 0.75 16.54 1.19
C LEU A 341 0.96 18.02 1.48
N GLU A 342 2.03 18.38 2.19
CA GLU A 342 2.34 19.79 2.51
C GLU A 342 2.53 20.63 1.26
N ASP A 343 3.16 20.06 0.23
CA ASP A 343 3.35 20.69 -1.07
C ASP A 343 2.07 20.76 -1.92
N ALA A 344 1.15 19.81 -1.73
CA ALA A 344 -0.05 19.67 -2.55
C ALA A 344 -1.29 20.39 -1.99
N PHE A 345 -1.40 20.52 -0.66
CA PHE A 345 -2.57 21.15 -0.02
C PHE A 345 -2.83 22.59 -0.42
N PRO A 346 -1.83 23.48 -0.56
CA PRO A 346 -2.09 24.86 -0.96
C PRO A 346 -2.90 24.98 -2.27
N ALA A 347 -2.73 24.04 -3.21
CA ALA A 347 -3.52 23.99 -4.43
C ALA A 347 -4.95 23.46 -4.18
N ALA A 348 -5.12 22.50 -3.27
CA ALA A 348 -6.43 21.91 -2.99
C ALA A 348 -7.36 22.80 -2.14
N GLU A 349 -6.80 23.72 -1.32
CA GLU A 349 -7.56 24.56 -0.37
C GLU A 349 -8.71 25.34 -1.00
N ASP A 350 -8.50 25.87 -2.21
CA ASP A 350 -9.50 26.64 -2.93
C ASP A 350 -10.09 25.88 -4.13
N GLY A 351 -9.96 24.55 -4.15
CA GLY A 351 -10.40 23.74 -5.29
C GLY A 351 -9.62 24.05 -6.55
N PHE A 352 -8.31 24.26 -6.42
CA PHE A 352 -7.35 24.51 -7.49
C PHE A 352 -7.54 25.83 -8.22
N ARG A 353 -8.31 26.79 -7.67
CA ARG A 353 -8.73 28.02 -8.40
C ARG A 353 -7.57 28.98 -8.62
N LYS A 354 -6.79 29.28 -7.58
CA LYS A 354 -5.61 30.14 -7.67
C LYS A 354 -4.44 29.44 -8.36
N THR A 355 -4.26 28.15 -8.06
CA THR A 355 -3.20 27.34 -8.66
C THR A 355 -3.67 25.91 -8.84
N SER A 356 -3.36 25.35 -10.01
CA SER A 356 -3.55 23.94 -10.36
C SER A 356 -2.23 23.16 -10.31
N TYR A 357 -1.14 23.81 -9.86
CA TYR A 357 0.19 23.23 -9.83
C TYR A 357 0.38 22.34 -8.60
N ILE A 358 0.72 21.08 -8.83
CA ILE A 358 1.13 20.10 -7.82
C ILE A 358 2.61 19.80 -8.11
N PRO A 359 3.54 20.20 -7.23
CA PRO A 359 4.97 20.02 -7.48
C PRO A 359 5.32 18.59 -7.90
N TRP A 360 6.21 18.47 -8.88
CA TRP A 360 6.68 17.22 -9.51
C TRP A 360 5.64 16.46 -10.32
N VAL A 361 4.42 16.26 -9.82
CA VAL A 361 3.34 15.64 -10.59
C VAL A 361 2.98 16.50 -11.80
N SER A 362 2.78 17.81 -11.60
CA SER A 362 2.52 18.75 -12.70
C SER A 362 3.70 18.89 -13.64
N ASP A 363 4.94 18.77 -13.14
CA ASP A 363 6.14 18.87 -13.97
C ASP A 363 6.21 17.70 -14.96
N ILE A 364 6.11 16.46 -14.46
CA ILE A 364 6.16 15.28 -15.33
C ILE A 364 4.93 15.17 -16.24
N CYS A 365 3.73 15.53 -15.75
CA CYS A 365 2.52 15.55 -16.58
C CYS A 365 2.61 16.60 -17.70
N SER A 366 3.17 17.79 -17.41
CA SER A 366 3.38 18.82 -18.43
C SER A 366 4.41 18.39 -19.46
N TRP A 367 5.48 17.71 -19.02
CA TRP A 367 6.48 17.14 -19.92
C TRP A 367 5.88 16.05 -20.81
N GLN A 368 5.06 15.15 -20.26
CA GLN A 368 4.41 14.09 -21.04
C GLN A 368 3.51 14.66 -22.13
N LYS A 369 2.74 15.72 -21.82
CA LYS A 369 1.87 16.39 -22.81
C LYS A 369 2.63 17.00 -23.98
N THR A 370 3.89 17.40 -23.79
CA THR A 370 4.75 17.91 -24.86
C THR A 370 5.57 16.82 -25.54
N ASN A 371 5.58 15.59 -24.98
CA ASN A 371 6.30 14.43 -25.51
C ASN A 371 5.38 13.20 -25.64
N PRO A 372 4.23 13.29 -26.34
CA PRO A 372 3.24 12.22 -26.41
C PRO A 372 3.76 10.95 -27.10
N GLN A 373 4.87 11.03 -27.83
CA GLN A 373 5.55 9.88 -28.45
C GLN A 373 6.23 8.96 -27.42
N VAL A 374 6.49 9.43 -26.20
CA VAL A 374 7.09 8.63 -25.13
C VAL A 374 5.97 7.87 -24.41
N SER A 375 5.91 6.55 -24.59
CA SER A 375 4.82 5.71 -24.10
C SER A 375 5.27 4.62 -23.13
N ASN A 376 6.43 4.79 -22.52
CA ASN A 376 7.06 3.79 -21.65
C ASN A 376 7.25 4.28 -20.21
N ILE A 377 6.55 5.34 -19.82
CA ILE A 377 6.47 5.83 -18.43
C ILE A 377 5.10 5.49 -17.86
N TYR A 378 5.09 4.86 -16.69
CA TYR A 378 3.89 4.44 -15.98
C TYR A 378 3.84 5.07 -14.59
N MET A 379 2.69 5.61 -14.22
CA MET A 379 2.47 6.34 -12.97
C MET A 379 1.81 5.41 -11.95
N GLU A 380 2.54 5.04 -10.90
CA GLU A 380 2.07 4.11 -9.88
C GLU A 380 1.53 4.87 -8.66
N MET A 381 0.36 4.46 -8.16
CA MET A 381 -0.42 5.25 -7.20
C MET A 381 -0.01 5.08 -5.73
N GLY A 382 0.49 3.92 -5.32
CA GLY A 382 1.08 3.59 -4.02
C GLY A 382 0.49 4.27 -2.78
N SER A 383 1.38 4.59 -1.83
CA SER A 383 1.06 5.47 -0.69
C SER A 383 0.54 6.86 -1.10
N THR A 384 0.75 7.29 -2.36
CA THR A 384 0.27 8.59 -2.86
C THR A 384 -1.25 8.65 -2.84
N PHE A 385 -1.94 7.61 -3.34
CA PHE A 385 -3.40 7.55 -3.29
C PHE A 385 -3.90 7.49 -1.84
N ALA A 386 -3.28 6.64 -1.01
CA ALA A 386 -3.65 6.47 0.39
C ALA A 386 -3.59 7.80 1.17
N MET A 387 -2.48 8.52 1.07
CA MET A 387 -2.26 9.81 1.73
C MET A 387 -3.27 10.88 1.29
N MET A 388 -3.54 10.95 -0.01
CA MET A 388 -4.47 11.94 -0.56
C MET A 388 -5.91 11.60 -0.18
N VAL A 389 -6.36 10.37 -0.39
CA VAL A 389 -7.78 10.02 -0.20
C VAL A 389 -8.20 10.08 1.27
N SER A 390 -7.30 9.76 2.21
CA SER A 390 -7.56 9.88 3.65
C SER A 390 -7.57 11.33 4.15
N SER A 391 -7.03 12.28 3.39
CA SER A 391 -6.85 13.67 3.83
C SER A 391 -7.70 14.67 3.05
N SER A 392 -7.84 14.45 1.75
CA SER A 392 -8.61 15.24 0.80
C SER A 392 -8.97 14.37 -0.42
N PRO A 393 -10.16 13.74 -0.43
CA PRO A 393 -10.64 13.01 -1.61
C PRO A 393 -10.65 13.86 -2.89
N LEU A 394 -10.86 15.16 -2.76
CA LEU A 394 -10.73 16.14 -3.85
C LEU A 394 -9.32 16.14 -4.45
N LEU A 395 -8.27 16.18 -3.60
CA LEU A 395 -6.89 16.12 -4.05
C LEU A 395 -6.57 14.79 -4.73
N ALA A 396 -7.06 13.68 -4.17
CA ALA A 396 -6.89 12.37 -4.79
C ALA A 396 -7.49 12.29 -6.19
N ALA A 397 -8.75 12.75 -6.35
CA ALA A 397 -9.40 12.81 -7.65
C ALA A 397 -8.69 13.76 -8.63
N TYR A 398 -8.17 14.88 -8.13
CA TYR A 398 -7.46 15.86 -8.94
C TYR A 398 -6.13 15.36 -9.49
N VAL A 399 -5.27 14.81 -8.63
CA VAL A 399 -3.97 14.26 -9.04
C VAL A 399 -4.17 13.08 -9.99
N LEU A 400 -5.13 12.19 -9.69
CA LEU A 400 -5.45 11.08 -10.59
C LEU A 400 -5.96 11.59 -11.95
N GLY A 401 -6.85 12.59 -11.97
CA GLY A 401 -7.35 13.20 -13.20
C GLY A 401 -6.23 13.84 -14.03
N MET A 402 -5.31 14.56 -13.39
CA MET A 402 -4.14 15.16 -14.04
C MET A 402 -3.24 14.11 -14.69
N ILE A 403 -2.98 13.00 -14.00
CA ILE A 403 -2.17 11.90 -14.51
C ILE A 403 -2.87 11.21 -15.68
N ILE A 404 -4.16 10.88 -15.57
CA ILE A 404 -4.93 10.25 -16.65
C ILE A 404 -4.97 11.15 -17.89
N ASP A 405 -5.12 12.46 -17.71
CA ASP A 405 -5.15 13.43 -18.80
C ASP A 405 -3.79 13.57 -19.52
N ALA A 406 -2.68 13.37 -18.80
CA ALA A 406 -1.34 13.45 -19.38
C ALA A 406 -0.84 12.13 -20.00
N PHE A 407 -1.02 11.01 -19.29
CA PHE A 407 -0.47 9.70 -19.66
C PHE A 407 -1.50 8.74 -20.26
N GLY A 408 -2.79 9.03 -20.09
CA GLY A 408 -3.86 8.11 -20.43
C GLY A 408 -4.16 7.11 -19.30
N PRO A 409 -5.40 6.58 -19.24
CA PRO A 409 -5.80 5.63 -18.21
C PRO A 409 -5.09 4.26 -18.31
N ASP A 410 -4.38 3.99 -19.41
CA ASP A 410 -3.63 2.74 -19.63
C ASP A 410 -2.18 2.79 -19.11
N HIS A 411 -1.72 3.95 -18.64
CA HIS A 411 -0.38 4.18 -18.08
C HIS A 411 -0.40 4.50 -16.58
N VAL A 412 -1.53 4.25 -15.90
CA VAL A 412 -1.66 4.36 -14.46
C VAL A 412 -1.70 2.97 -13.84
N LEU A 413 -0.89 2.72 -12.83
CA LEU A 413 -0.77 1.43 -12.16
C LEU A 413 -1.28 1.52 -10.73
N TRP A 414 -2.07 0.51 -10.35
CA TRP A 414 -2.47 0.32 -8.96
C TRP A 414 -1.32 -0.27 -8.16
N GLY A 415 -1.00 0.39 -7.06
CA GLY A 415 -0.28 -0.20 -5.96
C GLY A 415 -0.69 0.47 -4.66
N THR A 416 -0.50 -0.24 -3.54
CA THR A 416 -1.02 0.23 -2.24
C THR A 416 0.07 0.57 -1.26
N ASP A 417 1.28 0.09 -1.56
CA ASP A 417 2.43 0.20 -0.68
C ASP A 417 2.11 -0.35 0.72
N SER A 418 1.39 -1.49 0.73
CA SER A 418 1.02 -2.23 1.94
C SER A 418 2.22 -3.00 2.52
N ILE A 419 2.26 -3.35 3.81
CA ILE A 419 1.13 -3.45 4.76
C ILE A 419 1.08 -2.41 5.88
N TRP A 420 1.79 -1.27 5.81
CA TRP A 420 1.75 -0.29 6.91
C TRP A 420 0.35 0.27 7.18
N TRP A 421 -0.48 0.33 6.15
CA TRP A 421 -1.88 0.72 6.24
C TRP A 421 -2.82 -0.42 6.70
N GLY A 422 -2.28 -1.59 7.05
CA GLY A 422 -3.04 -2.82 7.23
C GLY A 422 -3.34 -3.51 5.92
N SER A 423 -4.43 -4.25 5.90
CA SER A 423 -5.05 -4.74 4.67
C SER A 423 -5.32 -3.59 3.69
N PRO A 424 -4.99 -3.74 2.41
CA PRO A 424 -5.29 -2.74 1.39
C PRO A 424 -6.78 -2.60 1.07
N GLN A 425 -7.67 -3.39 1.68
CA GLN A 425 -9.09 -3.42 1.33
C GLN A 425 -9.76 -2.04 1.37
N TRP A 426 -9.40 -1.19 2.33
CA TRP A 426 -9.96 0.16 2.42
C TRP A 426 -9.51 1.04 1.25
N GLN A 427 -8.28 0.88 0.75
CA GLN A 427 -7.78 1.61 -0.43
C GLN A 427 -8.53 1.13 -1.69
N ILE A 428 -8.69 -0.19 -1.81
CA ILE A 428 -9.45 -0.82 -2.91
C ILE A 428 -10.89 -0.28 -2.91
N GLU A 429 -11.56 -0.28 -1.76
CA GLU A 429 -12.92 0.27 -1.64
C GLU A 429 -12.96 1.77 -1.94
N ALA A 430 -11.98 2.53 -1.47
CA ALA A 430 -11.92 3.97 -1.73
C ALA A 430 -11.81 4.25 -3.22
N PHE A 431 -10.91 3.58 -3.95
CA PHE A 431 -10.76 3.78 -5.38
C PHE A 431 -11.95 3.23 -6.19
N ARG A 432 -12.49 2.07 -5.78
CA ARG A 432 -13.69 1.47 -6.38
C ARG A 432 -14.88 2.44 -6.30
N ARG A 433 -15.04 3.15 -5.19
CA ARG A 433 -16.14 4.09 -4.95
C ARG A 433 -15.86 5.50 -5.45
N LEU A 434 -14.60 5.91 -5.61
CA LEU A 434 -14.25 7.28 -6.00
C LEU A 434 -14.89 7.67 -7.35
N GLU A 435 -15.52 8.83 -7.39
CA GLU A 435 -16.08 9.44 -8.60
C GLU A 435 -15.30 10.71 -8.95
N MET A 436 -15.21 11.00 -10.26
CA MET A 436 -14.60 12.26 -10.69
C MET A 436 -15.57 13.41 -10.36
N PRO A 437 -15.16 14.41 -9.55
CA PRO A 437 -16.04 15.50 -9.17
C PRO A 437 -16.46 16.35 -10.36
N ASP A 438 -17.74 16.74 -10.40
CA ASP A 438 -18.30 17.65 -11.42
C ASP A 438 -17.47 18.90 -11.65
N GLN A 439 -16.95 19.50 -10.58
CA GLN A 439 -16.14 20.72 -10.68
C GLN A 439 -14.83 20.49 -11.44
N LEU A 440 -14.24 19.30 -11.33
CA LEU A 440 -13.01 18.95 -12.04
C LEU A 440 -13.33 18.63 -13.51
N MET A 441 -14.41 17.89 -13.77
CA MET A 441 -14.87 17.61 -15.14
C MET A 441 -15.19 18.90 -15.90
N LYS A 442 -15.97 19.81 -15.30
CA LYS A 442 -16.36 21.09 -15.92
C LYS A 442 -15.16 21.99 -16.19
N ARG A 443 -14.16 22.01 -15.30
CA ARG A 443 -13.03 22.94 -15.38
C ARG A 443 -11.90 22.43 -16.26
N PHE A 444 -11.57 21.15 -16.17
CA PHE A 444 -10.42 20.56 -16.85
C PHE A 444 -10.80 19.71 -18.06
N GLY A 445 -12.11 19.51 -18.30
CA GLY A 445 -12.60 18.68 -19.41
C GLY A 445 -12.39 17.19 -19.21
N TRP A 446 -12.07 16.77 -17.98
CA TRP A 446 -11.82 15.36 -17.66
C TRP A 446 -13.09 14.52 -17.68
N THR A 447 -12.90 13.22 -17.92
CA THR A 447 -13.98 12.24 -18.02
C THR A 447 -14.26 11.55 -16.68
N PRO A 448 -15.46 10.95 -16.49
CA PRO A 448 -15.76 10.14 -15.32
C PRO A 448 -14.78 8.97 -15.09
N LEU A 449 -14.56 8.60 -13.83
CA LEU A 449 -13.86 7.38 -13.43
C LEU A 449 -14.78 6.15 -13.57
N THR A 450 -15.00 5.71 -14.80
CA THR A 450 -15.86 4.55 -15.10
C THR A 450 -15.26 3.24 -14.57
N ASP A 451 -16.09 2.18 -14.49
CA ASP A 451 -15.63 0.84 -14.13
C ASP A 451 -14.51 0.35 -15.08
N ASP A 452 -14.54 0.72 -16.37
CA ASP A 452 -13.49 0.34 -17.33
C ASP A 452 -12.16 1.05 -17.07
N VAL A 453 -12.18 2.34 -16.73
CA VAL A 453 -10.98 3.07 -16.29
C VAL A 453 -10.42 2.42 -15.03
N LYS A 454 -11.29 2.09 -14.06
CA LYS A 454 -10.88 1.45 -12.81
C LYS A 454 -10.32 0.05 -13.03
N ARG A 455 -10.89 -0.78 -13.91
CA ARG A 455 -10.36 -2.11 -14.29
C ARG A 455 -8.95 -2.01 -14.87
N ARG A 456 -8.71 -1.03 -15.74
CA ARG A 456 -7.38 -0.77 -16.30
C ARG A 456 -6.38 -0.51 -15.20
N ILE A 457 -6.68 0.45 -14.33
CA ILE A 457 -5.78 0.89 -13.26
C ILE A 457 -5.58 -0.23 -12.25
N PHE A 458 -6.65 -0.90 -11.81
CA PHE A 458 -6.59 -1.95 -10.79
C PHE A 458 -5.73 -3.14 -11.15
N GLY A 459 -5.63 -3.50 -12.43
CA GLY A 459 -4.80 -4.65 -12.78
C GLY A 459 -4.56 -4.92 -14.25
N LEU A 460 -5.42 -4.48 -15.18
CA LEU A 460 -5.20 -4.82 -16.60
C LEU A 460 -3.94 -4.13 -17.18
N ASN A 461 -3.63 -2.92 -16.71
CA ASN A 461 -2.41 -2.23 -17.10
C ASN A 461 -1.16 -2.97 -16.59
N ALA A 462 -1.16 -3.37 -15.31
CA ALA A 462 -0.09 -4.18 -14.72
C ALA A 462 0.04 -5.54 -15.42
N ALA A 463 -1.08 -6.19 -15.72
CA ALA A 463 -1.12 -7.46 -16.45
C ALA A 463 -0.40 -7.35 -17.81
N ARG A 464 -0.66 -6.28 -18.56
CA ARG A 464 0.05 -5.97 -19.82
C ARG A 464 1.56 -5.76 -19.58
N VAL A 465 1.92 -4.92 -18.60
CA VAL A 465 3.31 -4.53 -18.31
C VAL A 465 4.16 -5.73 -17.83
N TYR A 466 3.58 -6.60 -17.00
CA TYR A 466 4.25 -7.79 -16.45
C TYR A 466 3.98 -9.07 -17.24
N ARG A 467 3.23 -9.00 -18.35
CA ARG A 467 2.86 -10.16 -19.19
C ARG A 467 2.14 -11.27 -18.41
N VAL A 468 1.26 -10.87 -17.52
CA VAL A 468 0.39 -11.75 -16.75
C VAL A 468 -0.96 -11.85 -17.46
N ASP A 469 -1.53 -13.05 -17.54
CA ASP A 469 -2.89 -13.25 -18.02
C ASP A 469 -3.90 -12.92 -16.91
N PRO A 470 -4.71 -11.85 -17.01
CA PRO A 470 -5.67 -11.50 -15.97
C PRO A 470 -6.80 -12.53 -15.83
N GLU A 471 -7.14 -13.26 -16.91
CA GLU A 471 -8.23 -14.25 -16.93
C GLU A 471 -7.78 -15.64 -16.44
N ALA A 472 -6.47 -15.83 -16.24
CA ALA A 472 -5.94 -17.08 -15.73
C ALA A 472 -6.56 -17.44 -14.37
N LYS A 473 -6.99 -18.69 -14.24
CA LYS A 473 -7.51 -19.20 -12.97
C LYS A 473 -6.42 -19.12 -11.90
N ARG A 474 -6.66 -18.32 -10.87
CA ARG A 474 -5.84 -18.25 -9.66
C ARG A 474 -6.55 -18.98 -8.56
N ASN A 475 -5.88 -19.96 -7.98
CA ASN A 475 -6.49 -20.67 -6.87
C ASN A 475 -6.52 -19.74 -5.66
N PRO A 476 -7.58 -19.81 -4.84
CA PRO A 476 -7.57 -19.18 -3.54
C PRO A 476 -6.51 -19.85 -2.67
N MET A 477 -6.17 -19.20 -1.55
CA MET A 477 -5.44 -19.86 -0.48
C MET A 477 -6.15 -21.18 -0.12
N PRO A 478 -5.43 -22.30 0.05
CA PRO A 478 -6.04 -23.59 0.36
C PRO A 478 -7.00 -23.51 1.55
N GLY A 479 -8.15 -24.19 1.44
CA GLY A 479 -9.22 -24.10 2.44
C GLY A 479 -8.75 -24.50 3.84
N ASP A 480 -7.88 -25.51 3.94
CA ASP A 480 -7.23 -25.96 5.16
C ASP A 480 -6.28 -24.89 5.75
N TYR A 481 -5.55 -24.16 4.89
CA TYR A 481 -4.72 -23.04 5.31
C TYR A 481 -5.56 -21.86 5.83
N ILE A 482 -6.67 -21.54 5.16
CA ILE A 482 -7.61 -20.51 5.61
C ILE A 482 -8.32 -20.91 6.91
N GLU A 483 -8.76 -22.15 7.04
CA GLU A 483 -9.34 -22.67 8.28
C GLU A 483 -8.33 -22.62 9.43
N LYS A 484 -7.05 -22.92 9.14
CA LYS A 484 -5.96 -22.79 10.10
C LYS A 484 -5.78 -21.34 10.54
N LEU A 485 -5.71 -20.38 9.62
CA LEU A 485 -5.65 -18.95 9.95
C LEU A 485 -6.87 -18.48 10.75
N ARG A 486 -8.09 -18.87 10.36
CA ARG A 486 -9.33 -18.55 11.09
C ARG A 486 -9.33 -19.12 12.51
N ARG A 487 -8.87 -20.36 12.68
CA ARG A 487 -8.74 -20.99 14.01
C ARG A 487 -7.74 -20.23 14.87
N MET A 488 -6.63 -19.78 14.28
CA MET A 488 -5.61 -18.99 14.98
C MET A 488 -6.13 -17.63 15.40
N TYR A 489 -6.90 -16.95 14.56
CA TYR A 489 -7.65 -15.74 14.92
C TYR A 489 -8.59 -15.96 16.10
N LYS A 490 -9.39 -17.03 16.05
CA LYS A 490 -10.30 -17.38 17.14
C LYS A 490 -9.57 -17.68 18.45
N GLN A 491 -8.39 -18.31 18.36
CA GLN A 491 -7.54 -18.64 19.52
C GLN A 491 -6.82 -17.43 20.12
N SER A 492 -6.48 -16.41 19.31
CA SER A 492 -5.89 -15.16 19.80
C SER A 492 -6.92 -14.19 20.41
N GLY A 493 -8.22 -14.50 20.28
CA GLY A 493 -9.30 -13.60 20.70
C GLY A 493 -9.54 -12.41 19.76
N ALA A 494 -8.81 -12.34 18.64
CA ALA A 494 -8.99 -11.32 17.61
C ALA A 494 -10.15 -11.68 16.66
N LEU A 495 -10.92 -10.68 16.24
CA LEU A 495 -11.94 -10.83 15.18
C LEU A 495 -11.36 -10.37 13.83
N ALA A 496 -11.71 -11.07 12.76
CA ALA A 496 -11.31 -10.74 11.39
C ALA A 496 -12.46 -10.01 10.63
N PRO A 497 -12.15 -9.03 9.75
CA PRO A 497 -10.83 -8.44 9.52
C PRO A 497 -10.33 -7.66 10.75
N SER A 498 -9.02 -7.52 10.87
CA SER A 498 -8.41 -6.88 12.04
C SER A 498 -8.71 -5.37 12.10
N ASN A 499 -8.81 -4.73 10.93
CA ASN A 499 -8.73 -3.28 10.72
C ASN A 499 -7.47 -2.67 11.37
N THR A 500 -6.40 -3.46 11.55
CA THR A 500 -5.16 -3.00 12.17
C THR A 500 -4.39 -2.13 11.19
N GLN A 501 -3.92 -0.98 11.66
CA GLN A 501 -3.01 -0.12 10.91
C GLN A 501 -1.64 -0.14 11.58
N TYR A 502 -0.61 -0.53 10.84
CA TYR A 502 0.70 -0.93 11.37
C TYR A 502 1.74 0.18 11.44
N GLY A 503 1.54 1.25 10.66
CA GLY A 503 2.46 2.38 10.59
C GLY A 503 2.34 3.35 11.76
N TRP A 504 2.80 4.58 11.53
CA TRP A 504 3.02 5.56 12.59
C TRP A 504 2.27 6.86 12.37
N VAL A 505 1.97 7.54 13.47
CA VAL A 505 1.26 8.82 13.46
C VAL A 505 1.88 9.80 14.44
N PRO A 506 1.68 11.13 14.28
CA PRO A 506 2.15 12.10 15.26
C PRO A 506 1.50 11.86 16.64
N ALA A 507 2.28 12.09 17.69
CA ALA A 507 1.88 11.85 19.09
C ALA A 507 0.82 12.83 19.63
#